data_AF-A0A9X0F6K0-F1
#
_entry.id   AF-A0A9X0F6K0-F1
#
_cell.length_a   1.000
_cell.length_b   1.000
_cell.length_c   1.000
_cell.angle_alpha   90.00
_cell.angle_beta   90.00
_cell.angle_gamma   90.00
#
_symmetry.space_group_name_H-M   'P 1'
#
loop_
_entity.id
_entity.type
_entity.pdbx_description
1 polymer ?
#
loop_
_entity_poly.entity_id
_entity_poly.type
_entity_poly.pdbx_seq_one_letter_code
_entity_poly.pdbx_strand_id
1 'polypeptide(L)'
;MSSFKFNNERKKYIQIAKGWKRPTWAPLKRNFLSTPGYPGARLLGTETGPRPLPVPVGIIVPDGTNLEMLKEDVKRRNCKLVNNGSTSRAYI
;
A
#
# COMPACT_ATOMS: atom_id res chain seq x y z
N MET A 1 19.01 9.17 0.11
CA MET A 1 18.25 8.24 0.98
C MET A 1 16.80 8.69 1.04
N SER A 2 15.83 7.88 0.59
CA SER A 2 14.41 8.26 0.72
C SER A 2 13.93 7.98 2.14
N SER A 3 13.29 8.97 2.78
CA SER A 3 12.74 8.83 4.13
C SER A 3 11.24 8.57 4.06
N PHE A 4 10.76 7.53 4.75
CA PHE A 4 9.34 7.31 4.99
C PHE A 4 8.89 8.10 6.23
N LYS A 5 7.81 8.86 6.10
CA LYS A 5 7.11 9.49 7.22
C LYS A 5 5.67 8.99 7.22
N PHE A 6 5.18 8.56 8.38
CA PHE A 6 3.79 8.17 8.57
C PHE A 6 3.23 8.97 9.74
N ASN A 7 2.11 9.66 9.56
CA ASN A 7 1.53 10.58 10.55
C ASN A 7 2.57 11.54 11.15
N ASN A 8 3.37 12.20 10.31
CA ASN A 8 4.47 13.10 10.69
C ASN A 8 5.60 12.49 11.52
N GLU A 9 5.53 11.21 11.89
CA GLU A 9 6.59 10.51 12.59
C GLU A 9 7.56 9.84 11.60
N ARG A 10 8.86 9.97 11.90
CA ARG A 10 9.94 9.24 11.23
C ARG A 10 10.61 8.32 12.24
N LYS A 11 10.67 7.02 11.93
CA LYS A 11 11.44 6.06 12.74
C LYS A 11 12.76 5.73 12.03
N LYS A 12 13.85 5.67 12.80
CA LYS A 12 15.20 5.42 12.27
C LYS A 12 15.38 3.99 11.77
N TYR A 13 14.65 3.04 12.33
CA TYR A 13 14.69 1.61 11.98
C TYR A 13 13.87 1.25 10.73
N ILE A 14 13.10 2.19 10.17
CA ILE A 14 12.23 1.96 9.01
C ILE A 14 12.91 2.53 7.76
N GLN A 15 13.19 1.68 6.78
CA GLN A 15 13.74 2.10 5.48
C GLN A 15 12.83 1.66 4.34
N ILE A 16 12.68 2.51 3.31
CA ILE A 16 11.96 2.14 2.09
C ILE A 16 12.90 1.32 1.22
N ALA A 17 12.43 0.18 0.73
CA ALA A 17 13.21 -0.64 -0.19
C ALA A 17 13.53 0.14 -1.48
N LYS A 18 14.78 0.04 -1.94
CA LYS A 18 15.24 0.68 -3.18
C LYS A 18 14.45 0.11 -4.38
N GLY A 19 13.96 0.97 -5.26
CA GLY A 19 13.23 0.56 -6.46
C GLY A 19 11.70 0.57 -6.34
N TRP A 20 11.14 1.02 -5.21
CA TRP A 20 9.70 1.23 -5.11
C TRP A 20 9.24 2.37 -6.02
N LYS A 21 8.39 2.04 -6.99
CA LYS A 21 7.66 3.02 -7.80
C LYS A 21 6.26 3.18 -7.22
N ARG A 22 5.88 4.43 -6.92
CA ARG A 22 4.48 4.74 -6.61
C ARG A 22 3.66 4.33 -7.83
N PRO A 23 2.53 3.61 -7.67
CA PRO A 23 1.62 3.38 -8.80
C PRO A 23 1.24 4.74 -9.41
N THR A 24 0.91 4.82 -10.70
CA THR A 24 0.67 6.14 -11.31
C THR A 24 -0.81 6.56 -11.20
N TRP A 25 -1.75 5.60 -11.22
CA TRP A 25 -3.20 5.90 -11.29
C TRP A 25 -4.06 5.13 -10.29
N ALA A 26 -5.18 5.73 -9.89
CA ALA A 26 -6.21 5.06 -9.11
C ALA A 26 -7.01 4.09 -10.00
N PRO A 27 -7.48 2.94 -9.48
CA PRO A 27 -8.27 2.00 -10.26
C PRO A 27 -9.61 2.63 -10.65
N LEU A 28 -9.91 2.61 -11.94
CA LEU A 28 -11.14 3.14 -12.52
C LEU A 28 -12.08 1.99 -12.86
N LYS A 29 -13.30 2.01 -12.33
CA LYS A 29 -14.34 1.05 -12.67
C LYS A 29 -15.42 1.76 -13.49
N ARG A 30 -15.68 1.29 -14.70
CA ARG A 30 -16.71 1.85 -15.59
C ARG A 30 -17.91 0.91 -15.61
N ASN A 31 -19.07 1.46 -15.28
CA ASN A 31 -20.34 0.73 -15.30
C ASN A 31 -20.99 0.92 -16.67
N PHE A 32 -21.24 -0.17 -17.37
CA PHE A 32 -21.81 -0.16 -18.71
C PHE A 32 -23.20 -0.81 -18.72
N LEU A 33 -24.14 -0.18 -19.42
CA LEU A 33 -25.43 -0.76 -19.75
C LEU A 33 -25.35 -1.41 -21.13
N SER A 34 -25.52 -2.73 -21.19
CA SER A 34 -25.62 -3.48 -22.43
C SER A 34 -27.08 -3.88 -22.65
N THR A 35 -27.62 -3.58 -23.83
CA THR A 35 -28.99 -3.97 -24.22
C THR A 35 -28.90 -5.09 -25.26
N PRO A 36 -29.67 -6.19 -25.12
CA PRO A 36 -29.64 -7.28 -26.09
C PRO A 36 -30.08 -6.79 -27.47
N GLY A 37 -29.36 -7.21 -28.52
CA GLY A 37 -29.67 -6.86 -29.91
C GLY A 37 -29.13 -5.51 -30.40
N TYR A 38 -28.40 -4.75 -29.57
CA TYR A 38 -27.75 -3.51 -29.99
C TYR A 38 -26.24 -3.58 -29.76
N PRO A 39 -25.40 -3.42 -30.80
CA PRO A 39 -23.95 -3.48 -30.63
C PRO A 39 -23.43 -2.29 -29.83
N GLY A 40 -22.60 -2.57 -28.83
CA GLY A 40 -22.00 -1.56 -27.94
C GLY A 40 -22.65 -1.52 -26.55
N ALA A 41 -22.16 -0.60 -25.71
CA ALA A 41 -22.68 -0.40 -24.37
C ALA A 41 -22.65 1.08 -23.99
N ARG A 42 -23.67 1.53 -23.26
CA ARG A 42 -23.77 2.91 -22.79
C ARG A 42 -23.07 3.05 -21.44
N LEU A 43 -22.19 4.05 -21.30
CA LEU A 43 -21.56 4.35 -20.00
C LEU A 43 -22.61 4.92 -19.05
N LEU A 44 -22.91 4.20 -17.97
CA LEU A 44 -23.80 4.67 -16.90
C LEU A 44 -23.07 5.55 -15.91
N GLY A 45 -21.81 5.23 -15.64
CA GLY A 45 -21.02 5.93 -14.64
C GLY A 45 -19.60 5.42 -14.55
N THR A 46 -18.76 6.22 -13.92
CA THR A 46 -17.37 5.88 -13.64
C THR A 46 -17.12 6.05 -12.16
N GLU A 47 -16.76 4.96 -11.50
CA GLU A 47 -16.39 4.94 -10.10
C GLU A 47 -14.87 4.89 -9.97
N THR A 48 -14.33 5.68 -9.05
CA THR A 48 -12.89 5.64 -8.73
C THR A 48 -12.72 4.91 -7.41
N GLY A 49 -12.02 3.78 -7.44
CA GLY A 49 -11.77 2.98 -6.25
C GLY A 49 -10.65 3.55 -5.37
N PRO A 50 -10.57 3.14 -4.08
CA PRO A 50 -9.44 3.48 -3.25
C PRO A 50 -8.16 2.92 -3.86
N ARG A 51 -7.12 3.74 -3.89
CA ARG A 51 -5.82 3.37 -4.45
C ARG A 51 -4.91 2.87 -3.34
N PRO A 52 -4.69 1.55 -3.19
CA PRO A 52 -3.77 1.05 -2.19
C PRO A 52 -2.35 1.49 -2.56
N LEU A 53 -1.60 1.96 -1.56
CA LEU A 53 -0.19 2.27 -1.71
C LEU A 53 0.63 1.16 -1.04
N PRO A 54 1.05 0.12 -1.77
CA PRO A 54 1.88 -0.94 -1.22
C PRO A 54 3.30 -0.41 -1.06
N VAL A 55 3.63 0.16 0.10
CA VAL A 55 4.97 0.65 0.42
C VAL A 55 5.81 -0.55 0.91
N PRO A 56 6.88 -0.96 0.22
CA PRO A 56 7.78 -1.98 0.73
C PRO A 56 8.66 -1.34 1.80
N VAL A 57 8.56 -1.88 3.01
CA VAL A 57 9.25 -1.38 4.18
C VAL A 57 10.22 -2.46 4.67
N GLY A 58 11.50 -2.11 4.72
CA GLY A 58 12.52 -2.87 5.45
C GLY A 58 12.63 -2.36 6.88
N ILE A 59 12.70 -3.29 7.84
CA ILE A 59 12.96 -2.98 9.25
C ILE A 59 14.40 -3.38 9.54
N ILE A 60 15.21 -2.42 9.99
CA ILE A 60 16.55 -2.68 10.51
C ILE A 60 16.41 -2.87 12.01
N VAL A 61 16.76 -4.05 12.49
CA VAL A 61 16.71 -4.39 13.91
C VAL A 61 18.03 -3.93 14.55
N PRO A 62 17.99 -3.02 15.54
CA PRO A 62 19.16 -2.76 16.37
C PRO A 62 19.41 -3.97 17.28
N ASP A 63 20.69 -4.33 17.47
CA ASP A 63 21.10 -5.45 18.32
C ASP A 63 20.48 -5.33 19.73
N GLY A 64 19.75 -6.37 20.15
CA GLY A 64 19.05 -6.43 21.44
C GLY A 64 17.55 -6.10 21.42
N THR A 65 16.98 -5.73 20.27
CA THR A 65 15.54 -5.40 20.17
C THR A 65 14.73 -6.55 19.55
N ASN A 66 13.60 -6.91 20.16
CA ASN A 66 12.80 -8.03 19.70
C ASN A 66 11.94 -7.64 18.48
N LEU A 67 12.01 -8.43 17.41
CA LEU A 67 11.32 -8.19 16.13
C LEU A 67 9.79 -8.11 16.28
N GLU A 68 9.25 -8.85 17.24
CA GLU A 68 7.82 -8.96 17.49
C GLU A 68 7.25 -7.64 18.06
N MET A 69 7.96 -7.01 19.00
CA MET A 69 7.56 -5.71 19.57
C MET A 69 7.52 -4.62 18.49
N LEU A 70 8.50 -4.59 17.59
CA LEU A 70 8.53 -3.63 16.48
C LEU A 70 7.38 -3.86 15.48
N LYS A 71 6.97 -5.12 15.26
CA LYS A 71 5.82 -5.45 14.43
C LYS A 71 4.51 -5.02 15.09
N GLU A 72 4.37 -5.22 16.40
CA GLU A 72 3.20 -4.78 17.18
C GLU A 72 3.06 -3.25 17.16
N ASP A 73 4.15 -2.51 17.36
CA ASP A 73 4.18 -1.04 17.30
C ASP A 73 3.73 -0.47 15.94
N VAL A 74 4.05 -1.18 14.85
CA VAL A 74 3.63 -0.79 13.51
C VAL A 74 2.16 -1.16 13.28
N LYS A 75 1.72 -2.34 13.72
CA LYS A 75 0.34 -2.80 13.58
C LYS A 75 -0.65 -1.95 14.38
N ARG A 76 -0.27 -1.52 15.59
CA ARG A 76 -1.08 -0.64 16.46
C ARG A 76 -1.42 0.71 15.80
N ARG A 77 -0.62 1.15 14.82
CA ARG A 77 -0.81 2.43 14.12
C ARG A 77 -1.55 2.32 12.79
N ASN A 78 -2.38 1.28 12.64
CA ASN A 78 -3.27 1.07 11.49
C ASN A 78 -2.55 0.82 10.15
N CYS A 79 -1.27 0.46 10.17
CA CYS A 79 -0.58 -0.06 8.98
C CYS A 79 -0.84 -1.57 8.85
N LYS A 80 -1.51 -2.01 7.78
CA LYS A 80 -1.61 -3.43 7.45
C LYS A 80 -0.28 -3.88 6.82
N LEU A 81 0.53 -4.60 7.61
CA LEU A 81 1.73 -5.26 7.11
C LEU A 81 1.35 -6.65 6.55
N VAL A 82 1.67 -6.89 5.28
CA VAL A 82 1.62 -8.23 4.67
C VAL A 82 3.06 -8.67 4.42
N ASN A 83 3.44 -9.80 5.00
CA ASN A 83 4.78 -10.36 4.85
C ASN A 83 4.82 -11.33 3.67
N ASN A 84 5.74 -11.10 2.73
CA ASN A 84 6.12 -12.08 1.71
C ASN A 84 7.59 -12.46 1.97
N GLY A 85 7.85 -13.29 2.99
CA GLY A 85 9.20 -13.70 3.39
C GLY A 85 9.96 -12.60 4.17
N SER A 86 11.17 -12.24 3.73
CA SER A 86 12.05 -11.27 4.40
C SER A 86 11.66 -9.79 4.22
N THR A 87 10.62 -9.51 3.43
CA THR A 87 10.19 -8.14 3.10
C THR A 87 8.72 -7.93 3.49
N SER A 88 8.46 -6.89 4.28
CA SER A 88 7.10 -6.50 4.68
C SER A 88 6.55 -5.43 3.71
N ARG A 89 5.37 -5.67 3.14
CA ARG A 89 4.63 -4.65 2.36
C ARG A 89 3.59 -4.02 3.28
N ALA A 90 3.67 -2.72 3.48
CA ALA A 90 2.62 -1.96 4.14
C ALA A 90 1.58 -1.54 3.10
N TYR A 91 0.31 -1.87 3.33
CA TYR A 91 -0.81 -1.30 2.59
C TYR A 91 -1.41 -0.16 3.43
N ILE A 92 -1.39 1.04 2.87
CA ILE A 92 -2.20 2.19 3.31
C ILE A 92 -3.42 2.27 2.40
#